data_AF-A0A749Z9N5-F1
#
_entry.id   AF-A0A749Z9N5-F1
#
_cell.length_a   1.000
_cell.length_b   1.000
_cell.length_c   1.000
_cell.angle_alpha   90.00
_cell.angle_beta   90.00
_cell.angle_gamma   90.00
#
_symmetry.space_group_name_H-M   'P 1'
#
loop_
_entity.id
_entity.type
_entity.pdbx_description
1 polymer ?
#
loop_
_entity_poly.entity_id
_entity_poly.type
_entity_poly.pdbx_seq_one_letter_code
_entity_poly.pdbx_strand_id
1 'polypeptide(L)'
;MTTITKERIELFIKNPLENGLTRGEQMELARIAMASLDAEPVRYLNKFSGVCVTLEQQPNAADDVAVYIPLYAAPPAPVVPEECPAELPYAQVKAVADLFALCWQSGEVVTYTPDPEKATIWLNNYSGTCVQEYVKLERLQEALAGNSPVTQDGWISCSERMPEDEQEVIVHNKLGYRYVSYFDEHSGLFFDMRGGNQMNCIEHILVTHWMPLPAAPEPEQS
;
A
#
# COMPACT_ATOMS: atom_id res chain seq x y z
N MET A 1 23.71 -3.14 -10.68
CA MET A 1 22.28 -3.45 -10.59
C MET A 1 21.81 -3.80 -11.99
N THR A 2 21.28 -4.99 -12.22
CA THR A 2 20.72 -5.39 -13.51
C THR A 2 19.32 -4.79 -13.63
N THR A 3 19.18 -3.71 -14.39
CA THR A 3 17.89 -3.08 -14.69
C THR A 3 17.01 -4.08 -15.43
N ILE A 4 15.86 -4.43 -14.84
CA ILE A 4 14.86 -5.24 -15.52
C ILE A 4 14.24 -4.40 -16.65
N THR A 5 14.27 -4.89 -17.89
CA THR A 5 13.76 -4.14 -19.03
C THR A 5 12.28 -4.38 -19.22
N LYS A 6 11.59 -3.44 -19.90
CA LYS A 6 10.15 -3.54 -20.20
C LYS A 6 9.84 -4.84 -20.94
N GLU A 7 10.68 -5.25 -21.89
CA GLU A 7 10.52 -6.49 -22.66
C GLU A 7 10.62 -7.74 -21.76
N ARG A 8 11.45 -7.69 -20.72
CA ARG A 8 11.61 -8.80 -19.78
C ARG A 8 10.38 -8.97 -18.89
N ILE A 9 9.72 -7.87 -18.52
CA ILE A 9 8.41 -7.91 -17.83
C ILE A 9 7.32 -8.37 -18.81
N GLU A 10 7.37 -7.89 -20.06
CA GLU A 10 6.72 -8.41 -21.27
C GLU A 10 6.59 -9.94 -21.28
N LEU A 11 7.77 -10.54 -21.23
CA LEU A 11 7.97 -11.99 -21.28
C LEU A 11 7.47 -12.69 -20.02
N PHE A 12 7.66 -12.09 -18.85
CA PHE A 12 7.19 -12.62 -17.57
C PHE A 12 5.66 -12.70 -17.49
N ILE A 13 4.94 -11.69 -18.01
CA ILE A 13 3.46 -11.72 -18.09
C ILE A 13 2.98 -12.86 -19.00
N LYS A 14 3.69 -13.10 -20.11
CA LYS A 14 3.33 -14.14 -21.09
C LYS A 14 3.68 -15.55 -20.60
N ASN A 15 4.77 -15.70 -19.85
CA ASN A 15 5.27 -16.96 -19.34
C ASN A 15 5.62 -16.81 -17.84
N PRO A 16 4.66 -17.07 -16.93
CA PRO A 16 4.88 -16.93 -15.50
C PRO A 16 5.97 -17.89 -15.00
N LEU A 17 6.72 -17.48 -13.98
CA LEU A 17 7.75 -18.32 -13.37
C LEU A 17 7.13 -19.25 -12.33
N GLU A 18 7.64 -20.47 -12.23
CA GLU A 18 7.35 -21.36 -11.11
C GLU A 18 8.21 -20.95 -9.91
N ASN A 19 7.75 -19.92 -9.19
CA ASN A 19 8.43 -19.36 -8.01
C ASN A 19 7.55 -19.36 -6.76
N GLY A 20 6.42 -20.06 -6.79
CA GLY A 20 5.47 -20.13 -5.66
C GLY A 20 4.53 -18.93 -5.53
N LEU A 21 4.64 -17.89 -6.38
CA LEU A 21 3.66 -16.81 -6.46
C LEU A 21 2.47 -17.23 -7.32
N THR A 22 1.26 -16.83 -6.96
CA THR A 22 0.08 -17.10 -7.79
C THR A 22 0.13 -16.28 -9.08
N ARG A 23 -0.63 -16.73 -10.09
CA ARG A 23 -0.75 -16.00 -11.35
C ARG A 23 -1.28 -14.57 -11.13
N GLY A 24 -2.12 -14.35 -10.12
CA GLY A 24 -2.62 -13.03 -9.76
C GLY A 24 -1.51 -12.12 -9.25
N GLU A 25 -0.73 -12.59 -8.27
CA GLU A 25 0.41 -11.86 -7.70
C GLU A 25 1.47 -11.52 -8.76
N GLN A 26 1.79 -12.48 -9.62
CA GLN A 26 2.75 -12.26 -10.70
C GLN A 26 2.27 -11.20 -11.69
N MET A 27 0.98 -11.23 -12.06
CA MET A 27 0.39 -10.22 -12.94
C MET A 27 0.37 -8.84 -12.29
N GLU A 28 0.09 -8.77 -10.99
CA GLU A 28 0.02 -7.49 -10.28
C GLU A 28 1.42 -6.87 -10.12
N LEU A 29 2.42 -7.65 -9.72
CA LEU A 29 3.81 -7.20 -9.68
C LEU A 29 4.30 -6.73 -11.05
N ALA A 30 3.92 -7.43 -12.12
CA ALA A 30 4.29 -7.03 -13.47
C ALA A 30 3.63 -5.71 -13.89
N ARG A 31 2.37 -5.48 -13.51
CA ARG A 31 1.67 -4.20 -13.74
C ARG A 31 2.32 -3.06 -12.97
N ILE A 32 2.64 -3.25 -11.70
CA ILE A 32 3.31 -2.24 -10.86
C ILE A 32 4.67 -1.89 -11.46
N ALA A 33 5.44 -2.90 -11.86
CA ALA A 33 6.74 -2.71 -12.48
C ALA A 33 6.63 -1.96 -13.82
N MET A 34 5.65 -2.29 -14.67
CA MET A 34 5.39 -1.55 -15.91
C MET A 34 4.98 -0.10 -15.64
N ALA A 35 4.02 0.13 -14.73
CA ALA A 35 3.56 1.46 -14.37
C ALA A 35 4.70 2.32 -13.79
N SER A 36 5.62 1.71 -13.05
CA SER A 36 6.80 2.39 -12.50
C SER A 36 7.85 2.72 -13.56
N LEU A 37 7.99 1.89 -14.60
CA LEU A 37 8.89 2.16 -15.72
C LEU A 37 8.37 3.25 -16.65
N ASP A 38 7.05 3.37 -16.77
CA ASP A 38 6.39 4.41 -17.58
C ASP A 38 6.20 5.73 -16.78
N ALA A 39 6.51 5.74 -15.48
CA ALA A 39 6.42 6.94 -14.65
C ALA A 39 7.60 7.89 -14.90
N GLU A 40 7.30 9.15 -15.23
CA GLU A 40 8.32 10.18 -15.42
C GLU A 40 8.56 10.96 -14.11
N PRO A 41 9.83 11.15 -13.70
CA PRO A 41 10.16 11.98 -12.56
C PRO A 41 9.88 13.45 -12.87
N VAL A 42 9.19 14.11 -11.94
CA VAL A 42 8.80 15.52 -12.09
C VAL A 42 9.91 16.44 -11.59
N ARG A 43 10.68 15.99 -10.59
CA ARG A 43 11.77 16.76 -9.96
C ARG A 43 12.92 15.87 -9.54
N TYR A 44 14.06 16.51 -9.25
CA TYR A 44 15.27 15.84 -8.80
C TYR A 44 15.78 16.50 -7.52
N LEU A 45 15.94 15.71 -6.46
CA LEU A 45 16.51 16.14 -5.19
C LEU A 45 18.00 15.90 -5.18
N ASN A 46 18.79 16.96 -5.00
CA ASN A 46 20.23 16.85 -4.81
C ASN A 46 20.53 16.30 -3.40
N LYS A 47 21.24 15.17 -3.32
CA LYS A 47 21.52 14.47 -2.05
C LYS A 47 22.43 15.26 -1.10
N PHE A 48 23.27 16.14 -1.64
CA PHE A 48 24.28 16.87 -0.87
C PHE A 48 23.77 18.21 -0.37
N SER A 49 23.03 18.93 -1.23
CA SER A 49 22.53 20.28 -0.91
C SER A 49 21.09 20.28 -0.42
N GLY A 50 20.32 19.21 -0.65
CA GLY A 50 18.88 19.16 -0.36
C GLY A 50 18.04 20.03 -1.31
N VAL A 51 18.65 20.61 -2.35
CA VAL A 51 17.96 21.47 -3.32
C VAL A 51 17.21 20.61 -4.34
N CYS A 52 15.96 21.00 -4.63
CA CYS A 52 15.15 20.39 -5.68
C CYS A 52 15.23 21.19 -6.98
N VAL A 53 15.48 20.48 -8.08
CA VAL A 53 15.65 21.07 -9.41
C VAL A 53 14.78 20.37 -10.45
N THR A 54 14.43 21.10 -11.52
CA THR A 54 13.87 20.52 -12.75
C THR A 54 14.97 20.26 -13.78
N LEU A 55 14.68 19.47 -14.82
CA LEU A 55 15.64 19.24 -15.92
C LEU A 55 15.99 20.51 -16.70
N GLU A 56 15.09 21.49 -16.74
CA GLU A 56 15.39 22.81 -17.32
C GLU A 56 16.48 23.55 -16.53
N GLN A 57 16.50 23.39 -15.21
CA GLN A 57 17.48 24.03 -14.33
C GLN A 57 18.79 23.25 -14.29
N GLN A 58 18.73 21.92 -14.31
CA GLN A 58 19.88 21.02 -14.31
C GLN A 58 19.67 19.85 -15.26
N PRO A 59 20.12 19.96 -16.52
CA PRO A 59 19.89 18.94 -17.55
C PRO A 59 20.51 17.57 -17.23
N ASN A 60 21.62 17.56 -16.48
CA ASN A 60 22.32 16.32 -16.10
C ASN A 60 21.70 15.61 -14.88
N ALA A 61 20.64 16.17 -14.28
CA ALA A 61 20.06 15.59 -13.07
C ALA A 61 19.43 14.20 -13.30
N ALA A 62 18.98 13.91 -14.52
CA ALA A 62 18.46 12.59 -14.91
C ALA A 62 19.56 11.51 -14.95
N ASP A 63 20.75 11.86 -15.43
CA ASP A 63 21.84 10.91 -15.67
C ASP A 63 22.72 10.72 -14.42
N ASP A 64 22.88 11.76 -13.61
CA ASP A 64 23.72 11.73 -12.42
C ASP A 64 22.97 11.21 -11.19
N VAL A 65 22.66 9.92 -11.23
CA VAL A 65 21.97 9.19 -10.15
C VAL A 65 22.81 9.13 -8.87
N ALA A 66 24.12 9.41 -8.94
CA ALA A 66 24.96 9.51 -7.75
C ALA A 66 24.64 10.77 -6.95
N VAL A 67 24.40 11.89 -7.63
CA VAL A 67 24.11 13.20 -7.04
C VAL A 67 22.63 13.44 -6.79
N TYR A 68 21.77 12.98 -7.69
CA TYR A 68 20.34 13.30 -7.68
C TYR A 68 19.45 12.08 -7.40
N ILE A 69 18.32 12.34 -6.73
CA ILE A 69 17.24 11.39 -6.51
C ILE A 69 16.02 11.84 -7.33
N PRO A 70 15.49 11.01 -8.24
CA PRO A 70 14.25 11.32 -8.93
C PRO A 70 13.07 11.32 -7.95
N LEU A 71 12.23 12.34 -8.06
CA LEU A 71 11.00 12.51 -7.30
C LEU A 71 9.80 12.49 -8.25
N TYR A 72 8.82 11.69 -7.88
CA TYR A 72 7.60 11.47 -8.64
C TYR A 72 6.44 12.18 -7.94
N ALA A 73 5.45 12.62 -8.70
CA ALA A 73 4.21 13.10 -8.12
C ALA A 73 3.55 11.95 -7.35
N ALA A 74 3.13 12.22 -6.12
CA ALA A 74 2.36 11.22 -5.37
C ALA A 74 1.07 10.90 -6.15
N PRO A 75 0.76 9.61 -6.39
CA PRO A 75 -0.52 9.25 -6.98
C PRO A 75 -1.66 9.73 -6.06
N PRO A 76 -2.79 10.18 -6.62
CA PRO A 76 -3.92 10.64 -5.81
C PRO A 76 -4.33 9.50 -4.86
N ALA A 77 -4.41 9.81 -3.56
CA ALA A 77 -4.73 8.81 -2.55
C ALA A 77 -6.04 8.10 -2.92
N PRO A 78 -6.12 6.77 -2.76
CA PRO A 78 -7.39 6.05 -2.90
C PRO A 78 -8.43 6.71 -2.01
N VAL A 79 -9.56 7.09 -2.59
CA VAL A 79 -10.69 7.70 -1.87
C VAL A 79 -11.30 6.60 -0.99
N VAL A 80 -10.73 6.40 0.18
CA VAL A 80 -11.38 5.65 1.26
C VAL A 80 -12.57 6.50 1.69
N PRO A 81 -13.81 5.97 1.73
CA PRO A 81 -14.92 6.67 2.37
C PRO A 81 -14.53 6.94 3.82
N GLU A 82 -14.27 8.20 4.14
CA GLU A 82 -14.04 8.66 5.51
C GLU A 82 -15.33 8.47 6.31
N GLU A 83 -15.41 7.41 7.12
CA GLU A 83 -16.19 7.49 8.35
C GLU A 83 -15.42 8.36 9.35
N CYS A 84 -15.61 9.67 9.26
CA CYS A 84 -15.12 10.65 10.22
C CYS A 84 -16.01 10.67 11.48
N PRO A 85 -15.49 10.39 12.69
CA PRO A 85 -15.97 11.08 13.87
C PRO A 85 -15.46 12.52 13.82
N ALA A 86 -16.36 13.47 14.05
CA ALA A 86 -16.09 14.90 14.01
C ALA A 86 -14.97 15.34 14.99
N GLU A 87 -14.38 16.51 14.67
CA GLU A 87 -13.39 17.35 15.39
C GLU A 87 -11.94 17.17 14.89
N LEU A 88 -11.35 18.07 14.07
CA LEU A 88 -11.04 19.51 14.27
C LEU A 88 -10.76 20.23 12.91
N PRO A 89 -10.78 21.58 12.81
CA PRO A 89 -10.83 22.34 11.54
C PRO A 89 -9.46 22.65 10.89
N TYR A 90 -8.48 21.74 10.97
CA TYR A 90 -7.15 21.98 10.37
C TYR A 90 -6.82 20.91 9.34
N ALA A 91 -6.45 21.33 8.12
CA ALA A 91 -5.99 20.43 7.07
C ALA A 91 -4.67 19.80 7.51
N GLN A 92 -4.65 18.48 7.64
CA GLN A 92 -3.44 17.71 7.97
C GLN A 92 -2.91 17.05 6.71
N VAL A 93 -1.59 17.17 6.49
CA VAL A 93 -0.91 16.43 5.43
C VAL A 93 -0.69 15.00 5.92
N LYS A 94 -1.15 13.99 5.19
CA LYS A 94 -0.82 12.60 5.52
C LYS A 94 0.70 12.43 5.33
N ALA A 95 1.40 11.90 6.32
CA ALA A 95 2.88 11.76 6.33
C ALA A 95 3.43 10.71 5.34
N VAL A 96 2.77 10.54 4.20
CA VAL A 96 3.05 9.53 3.18
C VAL A 96 4.02 10.05 2.12
N ALA A 97 4.20 11.36 2.00
CA ALA A 97 5.16 11.95 1.07
C ALA A 97 6.60 11.95 1.63
N ASP A 98 7.60 11.87 0.74
CA ASP A 98 9.02 12.04 1.07
C ASP A 98 9.44 13.52 1.04
N LEU A 99 8.71 14.35 0.28
CA LEU A 99 8.97 15.78 0.16
C LEU A 99 7.69 16.55 -0.12
N PHE A 100 7.54 17.69 0.55
CA PHE A 100 6.43 18.62 0.39
C PHE A 100 6.93 19.89 -0.27
N ALA A 101 6.23 20.36 -1.30
CA ALA A 101 6.49 21.64 -1.93
C ALA A 101 5.36 22.62 -1.62
N LEU A 102 5.72 23.82 -1.17
CA LEU A 102 4.78 24.92 -1.08
C LEU A 102 4.58 25.51 -2.47
N CYS A 103 3.34 25.51 -2.94
CA CYS A 103 2.97 26.03 -4.25
C CYS A 103 1.93 27.13 -4.10
N TRP A 104 1.99 28.14 -4.95
CA TRP A 104 0.85 29.04 -5.15
C TRP A 104 -0.23 28.33 -5.96
N GLN A 105 -1.49 28.79 -5.85
CA GLN A 105 -2.58 28.27 -6.70
C GLN A 105 -2.31 28.43 -8.21
N SER A 106 -1.41 29.34 -8.60
CA SER A 106 -0.92 29.51 -9.97
C SER A 106 0.04 28.40 -10.43
N GLY A 107 0.44 27.48 -9.54
CA GLY A 107 1.37 26.39 -9.82
C GLY A 107 2.85 26.73 -9.57
N GLU A 108 3.16 27.95 -9.15
CA GLU A 108 4.54 28.37 -8.86
C GLU A 108 5.02 27.80 -7.51
N VAL A 109 6.15 27.10 -7.53
CA VAL A 109 6.73 26.48 -6.33
C VAL A 109 7.66 27.45 -5.59
N VAL A 110 7.38 27.67 -4.31
CA VAL A 110 8.09 28.63 -3.45
C VAL A 110 9.26 27.98 -2.73
N THR A 111 9.03 26.84 -2.07
CA THR A 111 10.02 26.19 -1.23
C THR A 111 9.66 24.72 -0.98
N TYR A 112 10.62 23.95 -0.47
CA TYR A 112 10.48 22.52 -0.18
C TYR A 112 10.78 22.22 1.27
N THR A 113 10.09 21.22 1.82
CA THR A 113 10.42 20.67 3.13
C THR A 113 10.18 19.17 3.15
N PRO A 114 11.09 18.37 3.75
CA PRO A 114 10.82 16.97 4.05
C PRO A 114 10.00 16.78 5.33
N ASP A 115 9.74 17.87 6.08
CA ASP A 115 9.09 17.84 7.38
C ASP A 115 7.57 18.02 7.23
N PRO A 116 6.75 17.00 7.51
CA PRO A 116 5.29 17.07 7.36
C PRO A 116 4.65 18.09 8.31
N GLU A 117 5.26 18.38 9.47
CA GLU A 117 4.74 19.40 10.39
C GLU A 117 4.91 20.79 9.80
N LYS A 118 6.06 21.07 9.17
CA LYS A 118 6.27 22.33 8.43
C LYS A 118 5.32 22.47 7.25
N ALA A 119 5.08 21.38 6.51
CA ALA A 119 4.12 21.38 5.42
C ALA A 119 2.68 21.67 5.92
N THR A 120 2.30 21.08 7.05
CA THR A 120 1.00 21.33 7.71
C THR A 120 0.88 22.79 8.19
N ILE A 121 1.96 23.36 8.73
CA ILE A 121 2.03 24.78 9.09
C ILE A 121 1.81 25.66 7.84
N TRP A 122 2.38 25.28 6.69
CA TRP A 122 2.17 26.04 5.46
C TRP A 122 0.72 26.06 4.99
N LEU A 123 0.05 24.91 5.00
CA LEU A 123 -1.36 24.80 4.64
C LEU A 123 -2.27 25.67 5.51
N ASN A 124 -1.98 25.74 6.81
CA ASN A 124 -2.86 26.40 7.77
C ASN A 124 -2.58 27.90 7.91
N ASN A 125 -1.35 28.36 7.64
CA ASN A 125 -0.96 29.76 7.87
C ASN A 125 -0.97 30.63 6.61
N TYR A 126 -0.87 30.06 5.40
CA TYR A 126 -0.82 30.82 4.16
C TYR A 126 -2.09 30.60 3.33
N SER A 127 -2.99 31.59 3.35
CA SER A 127 -4.18 31.58 2.49
C SER A 127 -3.78 31.75 1.02
N GLY A 128 -4.23 30.85 0.14
CA GLY A 128 -3.93 30.90 -1.30
C GLY A 128 -2.70 30.08 -1.74
N THR A 129 -2.10 29.33 -0.83
CA THR A 129 -1.08 28.32 -1.15
C THR A 129 -1.63 26.90 -1.03
N CYS A 130 -1.11 25.97 -1.82
CA CYS A 130 -1.31 24.54 -1.68
C CYS A 130 0.01 23.83 -1.40
N VAL A 131 -0.06 22.62 -0.85
CA VAL A 131 1.10 21.76 -0.69
C VAL A 131 1.02 20.64 -1.71
N GLN A 132 2.08 20.48 -2.49
CA GLN A 132 2.23 19.37 -3.42
C GLN A 132 3.16 18.31 -2.83
N GLU A 133 2.73 17.05 -2.91
CA GLU A 133 3.43 15.90 -2.34
C GLU A 133 4.26 15.18 -3.41
N TYR A 134 5.49 14.86 -3.06
CA TYR A 134 6.43 14.11 -3.89
C TYR A 134 6.94 12.88 -3.13
N VAL A 135 7.12 11.79 -3.87
CA VAL A 135 7.57 10.50 -3.36
C VAL A 135 8.77 9.99 -4.15
N LYS A 136 9.60 9.18 -3.49
CA LYS A 136 10.63 8.38 -4.16
C LYS A 136 10.01 7.22 -4.92
N LEU A 137 10.79 6.62 -5.81
CA LEU A 137 10.35 5.49 -6.64
C LEU A 137 9.81 4.31 -5.82
N GLU A 138 10.43 3.98 -4.69
CA GLU A 138 10.00 2.89 -3.81
C GLU A 138 8.58 3.14 -3.26
N ARG A 139 8.31 4.34 -2.75
CA ARG A 139 6.98 4.71 -2.26
C ARG A 139 5.95 4.85 -3.39
N LEU A 140 6.37 5.26 -4.59
CA LEU A 140 5.52 5.21 -5.77
C LEU A 140 5.11 3.77 -6.09
N GLN A 141 6.05 2.83 -6.07
CA GLN A 141 5.80 1.40 -6.27
C GLN A 141 4.85 0.85 -5.21
N GLU A 142 5.04 1.20 -3.94
CA GLU A 142 4.13 0.83 -2.84
C GLU A 142 2.72 1.40 -3.04
N ALA A 143 2.61 2.67 -3.45
CA ALA A 143 1.32 3.29 -3.70
C ALA A 143 0.60 2.70 -4.93
N LEU A 144 1.34 2.37 -5.98
CA LEU A 144 0.84 1.68 -7.17
C LEU A 144 0.44 0.23 -6.89
N ALA A 145 1.13 -0.42 -5.95
CA ALA A 145 0.71 -1.72 -5.43
C ALA A 145 -0.61 -1.65 -4.65
N GLY A 146 -1.05 -0.44 -4.32
CA GLY A 146 -2.10 -0.18 -3.36
C GLY A 146 -1.61 -0.55 -1.96
N ASN A 147 -2.02 0.21 -0.96
CA ASN A 147 -1.98 -0.28 0.43
C ASN A 147 -3.01 -1.41 0.65
N SER A 148 -3.18 -2.32 -0.30
CA SER A 148 -3.68 -3.63 0.02
C SER A 148 -2.53 -4.33 0.72
N PRO A 149 -2.67 -4.79 1.98
CA PRO A 149 -1.74 -5.80 2.46
C PRO A 149 -1.73 -6.85 1.36
N VAL A 150 -0.53 -7.20 0.87
CA VAL A 150 -0.33 -8.37 0.01
C VAL A 150 -1.25 -9.44 0.57
N THR A 151 -2.36 -9.69 -0.12
CA THR A 151 -3.34 -10.66 0.33
C THR A 151 -2.60 -11.96 0.22
N GLN A 152 -2.07 -12.42 1.36
CA GLN A 152 -1.51 -13.75 1.50
C GLN A 152 -2.58 -14.68 0.92
N ASP A 153 -2.27 -15.23 -0.25
CA ASP A 153 -3.21 -15.86 -1.17
C ASP A 153 -4.05 -16.95 -0.47
N GLY A 154 -5.25 -16.56 -0.02
CA GLY A 154 -6.15 -17.42 0.74
C GLY A 154 -6.99 -16.70 1.80
N TRP A 155 -6.58 -15.53 2.27
CA TRP A 155 -7.32 -14.76 3.27
C TRP A 155 -8.48 -13.96 2.65
N ILE A 156 -9.70 -14.34 3.01
CA ILE A 156 -10.96 -13.71 2.64
C ILE A 156 -11.37 -12.75 3.76
N SER A 157 -11.73 -11.52 3.42
CA SER A 157 -12.23 -10.57 4.41
C SER A 157 -13.62 -10.97 4.89
N CYS A 158 -13.86 -10.90 6.20
CA CYS A 158 -15.19 -11.17 6.76
C CYS A 158 -16.27 -10.21 6.23
N SER A 159 -15.91 -8.98 5.84
CA SER A 159 -16.86 -8.04 5.23
C SER A 159 -17.20 -8.37 3.77
N GLU A 160 -16.30 -9.05 3.06
CA GLU A 160 -16.51 -9.49 1.68
C GLU A 160 -17.36 -10.76 1.65
N ARG A 161 -17.00 -11.73 2.50
CA ARG A 161 -17.67 -13.02 2.56
C ARG A 161 -17.41 -13.69 3.91
N MET A 162 -18.47 -14.18 4.54
CA MET A 162 -18.37 -15.05 5.72
C MET A 162 -18.09 -16.51 5.31
N PRO A 163 -17.46 -17.32 6.18
CA PRO A 163 -17.37 -18.76 6.01
C PRO A 163 -18.77 -19.42 5.95
N GLU A 164 -18.82 -20.66 5.49
CA GLU A 164 -20.04 -21.49 5.56
C GLU A 164 -20.33 -21.90 7.01
N ASP A 165 -21.59 -22.25 7.28
CA ASP A 165 -22.01 -22.66 8.62
C ASP A 165 -21.24 -23.90 9.10
N GLU A 166 -20.79 -23.85 10.35
CA GLU A 166 -19.89 -24.80 11.00
C GLU A 166 -18.56 -25.06 10.26
N GLN A 167 -18.15 -24.18 9.34
CA GLN A 167 -16.90 -24.34 8.61
C GLN A 167 -15.69 -24.08 9.51
N GLU A 168 -14.74 -25.02 9.48
CA GLU A 168 -13.45 -24.88 10.13
C GLU A 168 -12.50 -24.04 9.27
N VAL A 169 -12.02 -22.93 9.82
CA VAL A 169 -11.20 -21.94 9.12
C VAL A 169 -10.06 -21.46 10.00
N ILE A 170 -8.99 -20.98 9.37
CA ILE A 170 -7.96 -20.22 10.07
C ILE A 170 -8.41 -18.76 10.08
N VAL A 171 -8.41 -18.12 11.24
CA VAL A 171 -8.86 -16.73 11.41
C VAL A 171 -7.72 -15.81 11.78
N HIS A 172 -7.84 -14.54 11.38
CA HIS A 172 -6.90 -13.46 11.72
C HIS A 172 -7.65 -12.32 12.40
N ASN A 173 -7.22 -11.95 13.62
CA ASN A 173 -7.88 -10.90 14.39
C ASN A 173 -7.19 -9.53 14.30
N LYS A 174 -7.89 -8.46 14.70
CA LYS A 174 -7.38 -7.07 14.75
C LYS A 174 -6.12 -6.90 15.62
N LEU A 175 -5.85 -7.85 16.51
CA LEU A 175 -4.68 -7.85 17.40
C LEU A 175 -3.49 -8.61 16.79
N GLY A 176 -3.63 -9.17 15.59
CA GLY A 176 -2.56 -9.86 14.86
C GLY A 176 -2.45 -11.37 15.14
N TYR A 177 -3.32 -11.94 15.98
CA TYR A 177 -3.32 -13.37 16.30
C TYR A 177 -3.96 -14.20 15.18
N ARG A 178 -3.45 -15.43 15.02
CA ARG A 178 -3.93 -16.42 14.07
C ARG A 178 -4.17 -17.77 14.77
N TYR A 179 -5.35 -18.34 14.58
CA TYR A 179 -5.76 -19.62 15.18
C TYR A 179 -6.87 -20.27 14.34
N VAL A 180 -7.17 -21.54 14.61
CA VAL A 180 -8.25 -22.29 13.95
C VAL A 180 -9.56 -22.08 14.71
N SER A 181 -10.66 -21.88 14.00
CA SER A 181 -11.97 -21.61 14.59
C SER A 181 -13.10 -22.11 13.69
N TYR A 182 -14.30 -22.24 14.27
CA TYR A 182 -15.54 -22.58 13.58
C TYR A 182 -16.45 -21.37 13.49
N PHE A 183 -17.01 -21.11 12.32
CA PHE A 183 -18.05 -20.08 12.13
C PHE A 183 -19.44 -20.69 12.39
N ASP A 184 -20.29 -19.96 13.11
CA ASP A 184 -21.71 -20.31 13.31
C ASP A 184 -22.58 -19.22 12.69
N GLU A 185 -23.36 -19.58 11.67
CA GLU A 185 -24.24 -18.65 10.95
C GLU A 185 -25.37 -18.13 11.87
N HIS A 186 -25.82 -18.93 12.85
CA HIS A 186 -26.93 -18.54 13.71
C HIS A 186 -26.58 -17.39 14.66
N SER A 187 -25.35 -17.39 15.20
CA SER A 187 -24.86 -16.32 16.07
C SER A 187 -24.00 -15.28 15.34
N GLY A 188 -23.47 -15.60 14.16
CA GLY A 188 -22.53 -14.77 13.42
C GLY A 188 -21.15 -14.67 14.08
N LEU A 189 -20.79 -15.63 14.93
CA LEU A 189 -19.58 -15.62 15.74
C LEU A 189 -18.62 -16.77 15.39
N PHE A 190 -17.37 -16.59 15.81
CA PHE A 190 -16.31 -17.57 15.73
C PHE A 190 -16.09 -18.24 17.08
N PHE A 191 -15.99 -19.57 17.08
CA PHE A 191 -15.84 -20.40 18.28
C PHE A 191 -14.60 -21.28 18.20
N ASP A 192 -13.97 -21.52 19.35
CA ASP A 192 -12.81 -22.43 19.46
C ASP A 192 -13.21 -23.91 19.26
N MET A 193 -14.50 -24.24 19.38
CA MET A 193 -15.01 -25.60 19.25
C MET A 193 -16.39 -25.61 18.61
N ARG A 194 -16.67 -26.62 17.80
CA ARG A 194 -17.99 -26.89 17.21
C ARG A 194 -19.08 -26.99 18.29
N GLY A 195 -20.16 -26.23 18.14
CA GLY A 195 -21.26 -26.18 19.12
C GLY A 195 -20.91 -25.48 20.43
N GLY A 196 -19.89 -24.60 20.43
CA GLY A 196 -19.53 -23.78 21.58
C GLY A 196 -20.67 -22.88 22.05
N ASN A 197 -20.76 -22.63 23.36
CA ASN A 197 -21.67 -21.62 23.91
C ASN A 197 -21.00 -20.24 23.91
N GLN A 198 -21.70 -19.16 24.29
CA GLN A 198 -21.13 -17.80 24.35
C GLN A 198 -19.85 -17.69 25.21
N MET A 199 -19.60 -18.60 26.15
CA MET A 199 -18.36 -18.61 26.94
C MET A 199 -17.16 -19.11 26.11
N ASN A 200 -17.41 -19.89 25.07
CA ASN A 200 -16.42 -20.42 24.13
C ASN A 200 -16.31 -19.57 22.85
N CYS A 201 -17.00 -18.42 22.80
CA CYS A 201 -16.82 -17.49 21.69
C CYS A 201 -15.48 -16.79 21.84
N ILE A 202 -14.79 -16.61 20.72
CA ILE A 202 -13.49 -15.95 20.75
C ILE A 202 -13.77 -14.46 20.81
N GLU A 203 -13.68 -13.92 22.04
CA GLU A 203 -13.70 -12.51 22.41
C GLU A 203 -14.39 -11.59 21.38
N HIS A 204 -15.73 -11.45 21.48
CA HIS A 204 -16.57 -10.43 20.84
C HIS A 204 -15.89 -9.65 19.68
N ILE A 205 -15.86 -10.29 18.50
CA ILE A 205 -15.66 -9.71 17.16
C ILE A 205 -14.37 -8.88 17.01
N LEU A 206 -13.25 -9.58 16.91
CA LEU A 206 -12.03 -9.01 16.34
C LEU A 206 -11.54 -9.73 15.09
N VAL A 207 -12.22 -10.78 14.60
CA VAL A 207 -11.84 -11.45 13.35
C VAL A 207 -12.05 -10.51 12.17
N THR A 208 -11.00 -10.34 11.37
CA THR A 208 -10.99 -9.46 10.19
C THR A 208 -10.94 -10.24 8.89
N HIS A 209 -10.20 -11.36 8.89
CA HIS A 209 -10.00 -12.20 7.73
C HIS A 209 -10.01 -13.67 8.14
N TRP A 210 -10.40 -14.54 7.22
CA TRP A 210 -10.37 -16.00 7.38
C TRP A 210 -9.81 -16.68 6.14
N MET A 211 -9.29 -17.90 6.27
CA MET A 211 -8.91 -18.73 5.12
C MET A 211 -9.29 -20.19 5.36
N PRO A 212 -9.58 -20.98 4.31
CA PRO A 212 -9.78 -22.41 4.48
C PRO A 212 -8.52 -23.11 4.97
N LEU A 213 -8.68 -24.24 5.65
CA LEU A 213 -7.56 -25.08 6.04
C LEU A 213 -6.78 -25.57 4.81
N PRO A 214 -5.43 -25.59 4.87
CA PRO A 214 -4.63 -26.16 3.80
C PRO A 214 -4.93 -27.66 3.67
N ALA A 215 -4.84 -28.18 2.44
CA ALA A 215 -4.98 -29.61 2.19
C ALA A 215 -3.94 -30.38 3.02
N ALA A 216 -4.36 -31.48 3.65
CA ALA A 216 -3.45 -32.34 4.40
C ALA A 216 -2.32 -32.86 3.48
N PRO A 217 -1.07 -32.96 3.96
CA PRO A 217 0.02 -33.49 3.17
C PRO A 217 -0.29 -34.95 2.76
N GLU A 218 -0.16 -35.26 1.47
CA GLU A 218 -0.35 -36.62 0.97
C GLU A 218 0.71 -37.55 1.59
N PRO A 219 0.32 -38.75 2.08
CA PRO A 219 1.29 -39.68 2.62
C PRO A 219 2.22 -40.16 1.50
N GLU A 220 3.53 -39.92 1.66
CA GLU A 220 4.57 -40.56 0.85
C GLU A 220 4.39 -42.08 0.96
N GLN A 221 3.89 -42.70 -0.11
CA GLN A 221 3.90 -44.15 -0.24
C GLN A 221 5.34 -44.58 -0.50
N SER A 222 6.03 -44.95 0.58
CA SER A 222 7.35 -45.59 0.52
C SER A 222 7.26 -47.11 0.46
#